data_AF-A0A182EI97-F1
#
_entry.id   AF-A0A182EI97-F1
#
_cell.length_a   1.000
_cell.length_b   1.000
_cell.length_c   1.000
_cell.angle_alpha   90.00
_cell.angle_beta   90.00
_cell.angle_gamma   90.00
#
_symmetry.space_group_name_H-M   'P 1'
#
loop_
_entity.id
_entity.type
_entity.pdbx_description
1 polymer ?
#
loop_
_entity_poly.entity_id
_entity_poly.type
_entity_poly.pdbx_seq_one_letter_code
_entity_poly.pdbx_strand_id
1 'polypeptide(L)'
;MAENKVILKRSSIDVPYGFIIRHISFYPPKENTIEEAMKCIQKPIYALAILSVKPSSAADEAGLQAGHRIIEMNGQVVNHLSYNDICKITKRQT
;
A
#
# COMPACT_ATOMS: atom_id res chain seq x y z
N MET A 1 10.81 -12.32 7.79
CA MET A 1 10.65 -10.86 7.58
C MET A 1 10.09 -10.29 8.87
N ALA A 2 10.66 -9.20 9.39
CA ALA A 2 10.16 -8.59 10.61
C ALA A 2 8.96 -7.70 10.27
N GLU A 3 7.86 -7.88 10.99
CA GLU A 3 6.69 -7.02 10.89
C GLU A 3 6.81 -5.93 11.96
N ASN A 4 6.60 -4.68 11.56
CA ASN A 4 6.64 -3.55 12.48
C ASN A 4 5.33 -2.76 12.38
N LYS A 5 4.71 -2.50 13.53
CA LYS A 5 3.47 -1.72 13.63
C LYS A 5 3.81 -0.28 13.98
N VAL A 6 3.47 0.63 13.07
CA VAL A 6 3.73 2.06 13.21
C VAL A 6 2.40 2.79 13.40
N ILE A 7 2.36 3.72 14.38
CA ILE A 7 1.19 4.57 14.63
C ILE A 7 1.56 6.00 14.25
N LEU A 8 0.86 6.55 13.28
CA LEU A 8 1.07 7.93 12.81
C LEU A 8 0.08 8.87 13.48
N LYS A 9 0.58 9.96 14.06
CA LYS A 9 -0.22 11.03 14.65
C LYS A 9 0.15 12.35 14.00
N ARG A 10 -0.84 13.23 13.79
CA ARG A 10 -0.64 14.57 13.22
C ARG A 10 -1.47 15.59 13.98
N SER A 11 -0.97 16.82 14.06
CA SER A 11 -1.58 17.89 14.86
C SER A 11 -2.89 18.42 14.28
N SER A 12 -3.05 18.39 12.95
CA SER A 12 -4.29 18.78 12.25
C SER A 12 -4.50 17.92 11.00
N ILE A 13 -5.73 17.89 10.49
CA ILE A 13 -6.10 17.21 9.24
C ILE A 13 -5.39 17.81 8.01
N ASP A 14 -5.08 19.10 8.05
CA ASP A 14 -4.44 19.82 6.94
C ASP A 14 -2.94 19.51 6.82
N VAL A 15 -2.37 18.94 7.89
CA VAL A 15 -0.96 18.52 7.90
C VAL A 15 -0.88 17.11 7.35
N PRO A 16 -0.16 16.86 6.24
CA PRO A 16 0.04 15.50 5.74
C PRO A 16 0.96 14.72 6.68
N TYR A 17 0.85 13.39 6.68
CA TYR A 17 1.75 12.53 7.45
C TYR A 17 3.21 12.57 6.98
N GLY A 18 3.45 13.04 5.75
CA GLY A 18 4.80 13.28 5.23
C GLY A 18 5.49 12.06 4.62
N PHE A 19 4.75 11.17 3.97
CA PHE A 19 5.33 10.05 3.22
C PHE A 19 4.60 9.84 1.89
N ILE A 20 5.27 9.15 0.96
CA ILE A 20 4.71 8.78 -0.34
C ILE A 20 4.60 7.26 -0.43
N ILE A 21 3.45 6.78 -0.89
CA ILE A 21 3.22 5.35 -1.16
C ILE A 21 3.37 5.12 -2.66
N ARG A 22 4.10 4.06 -3.02
CA ARG A 22 4.12 3.51 -4.38
C ARG A 22 3.20 2.28 -4.42
N HIS A 23 2.20 2.32 -5.29
CA HIS A 23 1.38 1.16 -5.65
C HIS A 23 2.03 0.43 -6.83
N ILE A 24 2.36 -0.84 -6.62
CA ILE A 24 3.03 -1.68 -7.59
C ILE A 24 2.03 -2.74 -8.03
N SER A 25 1.77 -2.81 -9.33
CA SER A 25 0.90 -3.81 -9.93
C SER A 25 1.75 -4.81 -10.70
N PHE A 26 1.70 -6.08 -10.31
CA PHE A 26 2.34 -7.17 -11.02
C PHE A 26 1.28 -7.97 -11.77
N TYR A 27 1.44 -8.06 -13.09
CA TYR A 27 0.57 -8.84 -13.96
C TYR A 27 1.31 -10.13 -14.30
N PRO A 28 0.91 -11.28 -13.73
CA PRO A 28 1.53 -12.55 -14.08
C PRO A 28 1.34 -12.82 -15.59
N PRO A 29 2.36 -13.36 -16.26
CA PRO A 29 2.25 -13.72 -17.67
C PRO A 29 1.18 -14.81 -17.83
N LYS A 30 0.44 -14.76 -18.93
CA LYS A 30 -0.48 -15.84 -19.29
C LYS A 30 0.37 -17.01 -19.77
N GLU A 31 0.32 -18.15 -19.08
CA GLU A 31 0.91 -19.38 -19.62
C GLU A 31 0.11 -19.79 -20.85
N ASN A 32 0.77 -19.82 -22.00
CA ASN A 32 0.19 -20.24 -23.28
C ASN A 32 0.12 -21.77 -23.31
N THR A 33 -0.77 -22.37 -22.54
CA THR A 33 -1.17 -23.76 -22.74
C THR A 33 -2.59 -23.76 -23.29
N ILE A 34 -2.75 -24.45 -24.41
CA ILE A 34 -3.94 -24.51 -25.25
C ILE A 34 -5.05 -25.27 -24.50
N GLU A 35 -5.67 -24.65 -23.50
CA GLU A 35 -6.93 -25.10 -22.89
C GLU A 35 -7.82 -23.88 -22.62
N GLU A 36 -8.44 -23.43 -23.71
CA GLU A 36 -9.19 -22.18 -23.85
C GLU A 36 -10.59 -22.17 -23.21
N ALA A 37 -10.89 -22.96 -22.17
CA ALA A 37 -12.26 -23.09 -21.65
C ALA A 37 -12.54 -22.53 -20.25
N MET A 38 -11.53 -22.08 -19.49
CA MET A 38 -11.76 -21.37 -18.21
C MET A 38 -10.80 -20.19 -18.09
N LYS A 39 -11.24 -19.06 -18.64
CA LYS A 39 -10.66 -17.72 -18.49
C LYS A 39 -10.64 -17.29 -17.03
N CYS A 40 -9.75 -17.87 -16.24
CA CYS A 40 -9.33 -17.32 -14.96
C CYS A 40 -8.61 -16.02 -15.29
N ILE A 41 -9.31 -14.89 -15.22
CA ILE A 41 -8.68 -13.57 -15.23
C ILE A 41 -7.72 -13.58 -14.04
N GLN A 42 -6.43 -13.88 -14.29
CA GLN A 42 -5.43 -13.90 -13.22
C GLN A 42 -5.41 -12.49 -12.62
N LYS A 43 -5.88 -12.36 -11.38
CA LYS A 43 -5.96 -11.06 -10.73
C LYS A 43 -4.53 -10.54 -10.57
N PRO A 44 -4.29 -9.25 -10.88
CA PRO A 44 -2.99 -8.66 -10.61
C PRO A 44 -2.65 -8.76 -9.12
N ILE A 45 -1.38 -9.00 -8.84
CA ILE A 45 -0.85 -8.97 -7.48
C ILE A 45 -0.43 -7.54 -7.19
N TYR A 46 -0.92 -6.98 -6.09
CA TYR A 46 -0.60 -5.62 -5.68
C TYR A 46 0.40 -5.63 -4.53
N ALA A 47 1.29 -4.65 -4.52
CA ALA A 47 2.16 -4.38 -3.39
C ALA A 47 2.22 -2.88 -3.11
N LEU A 48 2.31 -2.53 -1.84
CA LEU A 48 2.50 -1.17 -1.39
C LEU A 48 3.87 -1.03 -0.74
N ALA A 49 4.60 0.00 -1.16
CA ALA A 49 5.90 0.33 -0.59
C ALA A 49 6.00 1.82 -0.28
N ILE A 50 6.72 2.17 0.78
CA ILE A 50 7.07 3.55 1.07
C ILE A 50 8.15 3.99 0.09
N LEU A 51 7.84 4.98 -0.73
CA LEU A 51 8.78 5.55 -1.70
C LEU A 51 9.75 6.51 -1.02
N SER A 52 9.21 7.41 -0.19
CA SER A 52 9.99 8.42 0.51
C SER A 52 9.27 8.86 1.78
N VAL A 53 10.06 9.33 2.73
CA VAL A 53 9.61 9.92 3.99
C VAL A 53 10.25 11.30 4.11
N LYS A 54 9.44 12.30 4.44
CA LYS A 54 9.87 13.68 4.63
C LYS A 54 10.51 13.81 6.01
N PRO A 55 11.72 14.39 6.14
CA PRO A 55 12.33 14.64 7.45
C PRO A 55 11.43 15.49 8.35
N SER A 56 11.45 15.21 9.65
CA SER A 56 10.68 15.93 10.68
C SER A 56 9.17 15.91 10.42
N SER A 57 8.67 14.85 9.76
CA SER A 57 7.24 14.62 9.59
C SER A 57 6.74 13.57 10.58
N ALA A 58 5.42 13.47 10.73
CA ALA A 58 4.79 12.44 11.54
C ALA A 58 5.25 11.00 11.19
N ALA A 59 5.50 10.73 9.90
CA ALA A 59 6.02 9.45 9.45
C ALA A 59 7.48 9.22 9.87
N ASP A 60 8.31 10.25 9.80
CA ASP A 60 9.71 10.20 10.22
C ASP A 60 9.84 10.00 11.74
N GLU A 61 9.08 10.76 12.52
CA GLU A 61 9.02 10.64 13.99
C GLU A 61 8.54 9.26 14.46
N ALA A 62 7.68 8.62 13.66
CA ALA A 62 7.18 7.28 13.94
C ALA A 62 8.13 6.17 13.45
N GLY A 63 9.27 6.51 12.83
CA GLY A 63 10.28 5.57 12.36
C GLY A 63 9.94 4.88 11.04
N LEU A 64 9.05 5.46 10.23
CA LEU A 64 8.80 4.96 8.88
C LEU A 64 9.99 5.26 7.97
N GLN A 65 10.38 4.32 7.11
CA GLN A 65 11.51 4.48 6.21
C GLN A 65 11.13 4.10 4.76
N ALA A 66 11.83 4.72 3.82
CA ALA A 66 11.74 4.34 2.41
C ALA A 66 12.14 2.86 2.22
N GLY A 67 11.42 2.15 1.35
CA GLY A 67 11.61 0.72 1.11
C GLY A 67 10.79 -0.18 2.02
N HIS A 68 10.20 0.32 3.11
CA HIS A 68 9.25 -0.46 3.91
C HIS A 68 8.05 -0.88 3.06
N ARG A 69 7.70 -2.17 3.13
CA ARG A 69 6.48 -2.71 2.52
C ARG A 69 5.32 -2.57 3.49
N ILE A 70 4.21 -2.02 3.02
CA ILE A 70 2.97 -1.96 3.79
C ILE A 70 2.21 -3.27 3.57
N ILE A 71 1.97 -4.01 4.65
CA ILE A 71 1.19 -5.26 4.65
C ILE A 71 -0.25 -5.03 5.12
N GLU A 72 -0.44 -4.07 6.02
CA GLU A 72 -1.72 -3.68 6.62
C GLU A 72 -1.77 -2.17 6.82
N MET A 73 -2.95 -1.58 6.65
CA MET A 73 -3.21 -0.17 6.90
C MET A 73 -4.57 -0.03 7.59
N ASN A 74 -4.61 0.67 8.73
CA ASN A 74 -5.84 0.90 9.52
C ASN A 74 -6.63 -0.38 9.83
N GLY A 75 -5.96 -1.51 10.11
CA GLY A 75 -6.64 -2.78 10.40
C GLY A 75 -6.99 -3.61 9.15
N GLN A 76 -6.68 -3.15 7.94
CA GLN A 76 -7.02 -3.84 6.69
C GLN A 76 -5.77 -4.28 5.93
N VAL A 77 -5.77 -5.54 5.48
CA VAL A 77 -4.69 -6.10 4.64
C VAL A 77 -4.71 -5.45 3.27
N VAL A 78 -3.57 -4.93 2.80
CA VAL A 78 -3.50 -4.10 1.58
C VAL A 78 -2.94 -4.82 0.33
N ASN A 79 -2.44 -6.05 0.48
CA ASN A 79 -1.75 -6.80 -0.60
C ASN A 79 -2.61 -7.15 -1.84
N HIS A 80 -3.92 -6.92 -1.78
CA HIS A 80 -4.86 -7.22 -2.88
C HIS A 80 -5.72 -6.00 -3.25
N LEU A 81 -5.40 -4.83 -2.69
CA LEU A 81 -6.20 -3.64 -2.88
C LEU A 81 -5.74 -2.87 -4.11
N SER A 82 -6.71 -2.45 -4.92
CA SER A 82 -6.45 -1.55 -6.03
C SER A 82 -6.09 -0.16 -5.51
N TYR A 83 -5.47 0.67 -6.36
CA TYR A 83 -5.21 2.06 -6.04
C TYR A 83 -6.48 2.79 -5.54
N ASN A 84 -7.64 2.53 -6.16
CA ASN A 84 -8.89 3.14 -5.76
C ASN A 84 -9.33 2.72 -4.34
N ASP A 85 -9.14 1.46 -3.98
CA ASP A 85 -9.48 0.96 -2.64
C ASP A 85 -8.56 1.58 -1.58
N ILE A 86 -7.27 1.71 -1.89
CA ILE A 86 -6.30 2.40 -1.03
C ILE A 86 -6.70 3.87 -0.85
N CYS A 87 -7.09 4.56 -1.92
CA CYS A 87 -7.60 5.93 -1.79
C CYS A 87 -8.82 6.00 -0.87
N LYS A 88 -9.70 5.00 -0.84
CA LYS A 88 -10.86 4.97 0.07
C LYS A 88 -10.46 4.72 1.52
N ILE A 89 -9.49 3.86 1.78
CA ILE A 89 -9.00 3.55 3.14
C ILE A 89 -8.20 4.73 3.73
N THR A 90 -7.46 5.44 2.88
CA THR A 90 -6.70 6.62 3.27
C THR A 90 -7.59 7.86 3.40
N LYS A 91 -8.71 7.91 2.66
CA LYS A 91 -9.73 8.93 2.84
C LYS A 91 -10.50 8.67 4.12
N ARG A 92 -10.75 9.74 4.85
CA ARG A 92 -11.54 9.72 6.08
C ARG A 92 -12.95 9.17 5.79
N GLN A 93 -13.43 8.21 6.59
CA GLN A 93 -14.86 8.02 6.77
C GLN A 93 -15.35 9.20 7.63
N THR A 94 -16.16 10.06 7.02
CA THR A 94 -16.82 11.18 7.70
C THR A 94 -17.86 10.66 8.68
#